data_AF-A0A0B5D899-F1
#
_entry.id   AF-A0A0B5D899-F1
#
_cell.length_a   1.000
_cell.length_b   1.000
_cell.length_c   1.000
_cell.angle_alpha   90.00
_cell.angle_beta   90.00
_cell.angle_gamma   90.00
#
_symmetry.space_group_name_H-M   'P 1'
#
loop_
_entity.id
_entity.type
_entity.pdbx_description
1 polymer ?
#
loop_
_entity_poly.entity_id
_entity_poly.type
_entity_poly.pdbx_seq_one_letter_code
_entity_poly.pdbx_strand_id
1 'polypeptide(L)'
;MPADVEKVQKIFGSVAPASLFRQFEACNDSIANAWECSGPEVGQFQFFQSMSKAASTTQLITELRSSRVVEDTGRRVVGWSTLGTTAVITVVDNDEGLVMQQMVSSDRVDPEERIYELGLAERPSEEPEEAEETNA
;
A
#
# COMPACT_ATOMS: atom_id res chain seq x y z
N MET A 1 5.13 7.15 -19.90
CA MET A 1 4.99 5.94 -19.08
C MET A 1 5.07 4.73 -19.99
N PRO A 2 5.83 3.69 -19.60
CA PRO A 2 5.95 2.44 -20.35
C PRO A 2 4.60 1.70 -20.52
N ALA A 3 4.44 0.92 -21.59
CA ALA A 3 3.17 0.27 -21.95
C ALA A 3 2.76 -0.86 -20.99
N ASP A 4 3.75 -1.58 -20.48
CA ASP A 4 3.64 -2.57 -19.40
C ASP A 4 3.17 -1.92 -18.09
N VAL A 5 3.72 -0.76 -17.72
CA VAL A 5 3.27 0.02 -16.56
C VAL A 5 1.82 0.48 -16.76
N GLU A 6 1.46 0.95 -17.96
CA GLU A 6 0.09 1.36 -18.28
C GLU A 6 -0.91 0.21 -18.20
N LYS A 7 -0.51 -1.00 -18.62
CA LYS A 7 -1.32 -2.23 -18.47
C LYS A 7 -1.59 -2.52 -16.99
N VAL A 8 -0.56 -2.50 -16.14
CA VAL A 8 -0.73 -2.77 -14.70
C VAL A 8 -1.56 -1.66 -14.04
N GLN A 9 -1.34 -0.39 -14.38
CA GLN A 9 -2.14 0.72 -13.86
C GLN A 9 -3.63 0.55 -14.17
N LYS A 10 -3.99 0.09 -15.39
CA LYS A 10 -5.39 -0.14 -15.77
C LYS A 10 -6.07 -1.22 -14.92
N ILE A 11 -5.32 -2.20 -14.45
CA ILE A 11 -5.82 -3.30 -13.62
C ILE A 11 -5.84 -2.89 -12.14
N PHE A 12 -4.79 -2.23 -11.66
CA PHE A 12 -4.54 -1.99 -10.23
C PHE A 12 -4.76 -0.53 -9.80
N GLY A 13 -5.46 0.26 -10.61
CA GLY A 13 -5.74 1.67 -10.34
C GLY A 13 -6.57 1.90 -9.07
N SER A 14 -7.30 0.89 -8.59
CA SER A 14 -8.03 0.99 -7.33
C SER A 14 -7.12 0.84 -6.12
N VAL A 15 -6.02 0.07 -6.19
CA VAL A 15 -5.12 -0.20 -5.04
C VAL A 15 -3.91 0.74 -4.97
N ALA A 16 -3.63 1.50 -6.03
CA ALA A 16 -2.49 2.42 -6.09
C ALA A 16 -2.82 3.68 -6.91
N PRO A 17 -2.37 4.88 -6.49
CA PRO A 17 -2.64 6.10 -7.22
C PRO A 17 -1.82 6.20 -8.52
N ALA A 18 -2.32 6.97 -9.49
CA ALA A 18 -1.61 7.22 -10.74
C ALA A 18 -0.22 7.87 -10.55
N SER A 19 -0.02 8.63 -9.47
CA SER A 19 1.28 9.19 -9.08
C SER A 19 2.32 8.11 -8.77
N LEU A 20 1.93 6.98 -8.19
CA LEU A 20 2.81 5.85 -7.93
C LEU A 20 3.23 5.18 -9.24
N PHE A 21 2.28 4.87 -10.13
CA PHE A 21 2.58 4.21 -11.41
C PHE A 21 3.55 5.01 -12.29
N ARG A 22 3.49 6.35 -12.23
CA ARG A 22 4.43 7.21 -12.98
C ARG A 22 5.89 7.08 -12.52
N GLN A 23 6.15 6.52 -11.35
CA GLN A 23 7.49 6.30 -10.80
C GLN A 23 8.09 4.95 -11.22
N PHE A 24 7.31 4.06 -11.84
CA PHE A 24 7.81 2.78 -12.33
C PHE A 24 8.46 2.92 -13.72
N GLU A 25 9.57 2.23 -13.90
CA GLU A 25 10.28 2.13 -15.18
C GLU A 25 9.92 0.86 -15.94
N ALA A 26 9.51 -0.20 -15.23
CA ALA A 26 9.09 -1.46 -15.83
C ALA A 26 8.13 -2.22 -14.91
N CYS A 27 7.26 -3.01 -15.53
CA CYS A 27 6.43 -4.03 -14.90
C CYS A 27 6.53 -5.35 -15.67
N ASN A 28 6.74 -6.45 -14.95
CA ASN A 28 6.84 -7.78 -15.55
C ASN A 28 5.71 -8.68 -15.03
N ASP A 29 5.12 -9.48 -15.91
CA ASP A 29 4.26 -10.59 -15.50
C ASP A 29 5.15 -11.62 -14.77
N SER A 30 4.91 -11.92 -13.48
CA SER A 30 5.78 -12.82 -12.70
C SER A 30 5.26 -14.26 -12.68
N ILE A 31 3.97 -14.44 -12.34
CA ILE A 31 3.19 -15.67 -12.44
C ILE A 31 1.77 -15.32 -12.88
N ALA A 32 0.91 -16.31 -13.14
CA ALA A 32 -0.47 -16.05 -13.55
C ALA A 32 -1.19 -15.11 -12.55
N ASN A 33 -1.70 -13.99 -13.07
CA ASN A 33 -2.36 -12.93 -12.33
C ASN A 33 -1.47 -12.24 -11.26
N ALA A 34 -0.16 -12.21 -11.47
CA ALA A 34 0.77 -11.44 -10.65
C ALA A 34 1.74 -10.62 -11.50
N TRP A 35 2.03 -9.42 -11.02
CA TRP A 35 2.93 -8.48 -11.66
C TRP A 35 3.95 -7.96 -10.66
N GLU A 36 5.14 -7.67 -11.14
CA GLU A 36 6.17 -7.00 -10.37
C GLU A 36 6.59 -5.73 -11.10
N CYS A 37 6.37 -4.59 -10.46
CA CYS A 37 6.79 -3.29 -10.98
C CYS A 37 7.96 -2.75 -10.17
N SER A 38 8.85 -2.03 -10.82
CA SER A 38 10.00 -1.43 -10.16
C SER A 38 10.36 -0.07 -10.73
N GLY A 39 10.90 0.78 -9.86
CA GLY A 39 11.51 2.06 -10.23
C GLY A 39 12.64 2.40 -9.27
N PRO A 40 13.68 3.13 -9.73
CA PRO A 40 14.89 3.37 -8.95
C PRO A 40 14.64 4.15 -7.65
N GLU A 41 13.65 5.05 -7.64
CA GLU A 41 13.32 5.87 -6.46
C GLU A 41 12.29 5.20 -5.55
N VAL A 42 11.28 4.55 -6.14
CA VAL A 42 10.13 4.06 -5.40
C VAL A 42 10.30 2.63 -4.89
N GLY A 43 11.23 1.87 -5.47
CA GLY A 43 11.53 0.48 -5.13
C GLY A 43 10.71 -0.52 -5.94
N GLN A 44 10.53 -1.72 -5.39
CA GLN A 44 9.81 -2.83 -6.01
C GLN A 44 8.43 -3.03 -5.38
N PHE A 45 7.44 -3.34 -6.22
CA PHE A 45 6.06 -3.55 -5.85
C PHE A 45 5.53 -4.81 -6.50
N GLN A 46 4.75 -5.57 -5.75
CA GLN A 46 4.06 -6.76 -6.22
C GLN A 46 2.57 -6.48 -6.31
N PHE A 47 1.95 -6.89 -7.40
CA PHE A 47 0.52 -6.76 -7.64
C PHE A 47 -0.07 -8.13 -7.92
N PHE A 48 -1.25 -8.41 -7.36
CA PHE A 48 -1.93 -9.70 -7.51
C PHE A 48 -3.41 -9.52 -7.76
N GLN A 49 -3.95 -10.24 -8.74
CA GLN A 49 -5.39 -10.29 -9.02
C GLN A 49 -5.94 -11.66 -8.64
N SER A 50 -6.51 -11.76 -7.43
CA SER A 50 -7.09 -12.98 -6.88
C SER A 50 -8.00 -12.67 -5.69
N MET A 51 -9.28 -13.03 -5.81
CA MET A 51 -10.26 -12.89 -4.70
C MET A 51 -9.83 -13.65 -3.44
N SER A 52 -9.27 -14.86 -3.59
CA SER A 52 -8.81 -15.66 -2.45
C SER A 52 -7.59 -15.03 -1.77
N LYS A 53 -6.68 -14.44 -2.55
CA LYS A 53 -5.55 -13.70 -1.98
C LYS A 53 -6.01 -12.43 -1.28
N ALA A 54 -6.93 -11.65 -1.87
CA ALA A 54 -7.48 -10.46 -1.24
C ALA A 54 -8.13 -10.79 0.11
N ALA A 55 -9.02 -11.78 0.15
CA ALA A 55 -9.69 -12.19 1.40
C ALA A 55 -8.70 -12.66 2.49
N SER A 56 -7.74 -13.52 2.13
CA SER A 56 -6.75 -14.00 3.11
C SER A 56 -5.78 -12.90 3.57
N THR A 57 -5.45 -11.96 2.69
CA THR A 57 -4.57 -10.83 2.99
C THR A 57 -5.26 -9.82 3.91
N THR A 58 -6.54 -9.51 3.64
CA THR A 58 -7.37 -8.71 4.54
C THR A 58 -7.39 -9.33 5.94
N GLN A 59 -7.69 -10.62 6.06
CA GLN A 59 -7.71 -11.32 7.35
C GLN A 59 -6.36 -11.20 8.09
N LEU A 60 -5.26 -11.41 7.36
CA LEU A 60 -3.91 -11.31 7.92
C LEU A 60 -3.63 -9.92 8.50
N ILE A 61 -4.02 -8.87 7.79
CA ILE A 61 -3.75 -7.48 8.21
C ILE A 61 -4.64 -7.08 9.37
N THR A 62 -5.90 -7.50 9.39
CA THR A 62 -6.87 -7.09 10.41
C THR A 62 -6.75 -7.89 11.71
N GLU A 63 -6.27 -9.14 11.66
CA GLU A 63 -6.28 -10.04 12.83
C GLU A 63 -4.89 -10.27 13.47
N LEU A 64 -3.79 -10.09 12.74
CA LEU A 64 -2.47 -10.34 13.31
C LEU A 64 -2.02 -9.22 14.25
N ARG A 65 -1.43 -9.61 15.39
CA ARG A 65 -0.85 -8.67 16.36
C ARG A 65 0.36 -7.89 15.82
N SER A 66 1.04 -8.44 14.82
CA SER A 66 2.17 -7.80 14.14
C SER A 66 1.75 -6.87 13.00
N SER A 67 0.45 -6.70 12.80
CA SER A 67 -0.14 -5.84 11.77
C SER A 67 -0.71 -4.55 12.35
N ARG A 68 -0.73 -3.51 11.52
CA ARG A 68 -1.40 -2.23 11.76
C ARG A 68 -2.25 -1.89 10.54
N VAL A 69 -3.48 -1.48 10.82
CA VAL A 69 -4.43 -0.97 9.83
C VAL A 69 -4.35 0.55 9.85
N VAL A 70 -4.15 1.14 8.68
CA VAL A 70 -4.14 2.61 8.49
C VAL A 70 -5.50 3.08 7.96
N GLU A 71 -6.09 2.32 7.04
CA GLU A 71 -7.42 2.58 6.49
C GLU A 71 -8.18 1.27 6.36
N ASP A 72 -9.45 1.26 6.76
CA ASP A 72 -10.37 0.14 6.52
C ASP A 72 -11.79 0.66 6.28
N THR A 73 -12.26 0.46 5.05
CA THR A 73 -13.63 0.78 4.61
C THR A 73 -14.46 -0.48 4.35
N GLY A 74 -13.94 -1.66 4.70
CA GLY A 74 -14.46 -2.97 4.30
C GLY A 74 -14.14 -3.33 2.85
N ARG A 75 -14.38 -2.40 1.91
CA ARG A 75 -13.99 -2.59 0.50
C ARG A 75 -12.48 -2.46 0.33
N ARG A 76 -11.91 -1.39 0.86
CA ARG A 76 -10.49 -1.06 0.75
C ARG A 76 -9.85 -1.18 2.12
N VAL A 77 -8.71 -1.87 2.17
CA VAL A 77 -7.90 -2.02 3.38
C VAL A 77 -6.46 -1.62 3.06
N VAL A 78 -5.91 -0.71 3.85
CA VAL A 78 -4.52 -0.27 3.78
C VAL A 78 -3.87 -0.52 5.12
N GLY A 79 -2.72 -1.16 5.12
CA GLY A 79 -1.99 -1.44 6.34
C GLY A 79 -0.60 -1.98 6.09
N TRP A 80 0.05 -2.36 7.16
CA TRP A 80 1.35 -3.00 7.10
C TRP A 80 1.48 -4.07 8.18
N SER A 81 2.37 -5.03 7.94
CA SER A 81 2.71 -6.07 8.90
C SER A 81 4.21 -6.26 8.98
N THR A 82 4.72 -6.69 10.13
CA THR A 82 6.15 -6.97 10.31
C THR A 82 6.47 -8.45 10.21
N LEU A 83 7.55 -8.76 9.48
CA LEU A 83 8.18 -10.06 9.38
C LEU A 83 9.69 -9.88 9.66
N GLY A 84 10.10 -10.11 10.91
CA GLY A 84 11.46 -9.79 11.34
C GLY A 84 11.73 -8.28 11.24
N THR A 85 12.75 -7.89 10.48
CA THR A 85 13.11 -6.48 10.20
C THR A 85 12.54 -5.96 8.87
N THR A 86 11.62 -6.70 8.27
CA THR A 86 10.93 -6.31 7.05
C THR A 86 9.49 -5.93 7.38
N ALA A 87 9.05 -4.76 6.93
CA ALA A 87 7.64 -4.40 6.91
C ALA A 87 7.06 -4.68 5.52
N VAL A 88 5.87 -5.26 5.48
CA VAL A 88 5.10 -5.50 4.25
C VAL A 88 3.93 -4.54 4.25
N ILE A 89 4.06 -3.44 3.51
CA ILE A 89 2.97 -2.50 3.23
C ILE A 89 2.03 -3.18 2.24
N THR A 90 0.72 -3.12 2.51
CA THR A 90 -0.29 -3.80 1.72
C THR A 90 -1.52 -2.93 1.52
N VAL A 91 -2.05 -2.96 0.30
CA VAL A 91 -3.35 -2.39 -0.06
C VAL A 91 -4.19 -3.47 -0.71
N VAL A 92 -5.44 -3.59 -0.26
CA VAL A 92 -6.42 -4.56 -0.78
C VAL A 92 -7.65 -3.82 -1.29
N ASP A 93 -8.14 -4.21 -2.47
CA ASP A 93 -9.50 -3.97 -2.93
C ASP A 93 -10.25 -5.31 -2.91
N ASN A 94 -11.13 -5.48 -1.93
CA ASN A 94 -11.89 -6.71 -1.71
C ASN A 94 -12.97 -6.94 -2.77
N ASP A 95 -13.47 -5.89 -3.43
CA ASP A 95 -14.51 -6.02 -4.47
C ASP A 95 -13.92 -6.57 -5.76
N GLU A 96 -12.70 -6.11 -6.11
CA GLU A 96 -12.03 -6.47 -7.36
C GLU A 96 -11.00 -7.61 -7.18
N GLY A 97 -10.74 -8.02 -5.93
CA GLY A 97 -9.77 -9.05 -5.61
C GLY A 97 -8.33 -8.62 -5.91
N LEU A 98 -8.02 -7.35 -5.72
CA LEU A 98 -6.71 -6.78 -6.06
C LEU A 98 -5.88 -6.58 -4.80
N VAL A 99 -4.60 -6.91 -4.88
CA VAL A 99 -3.65 -6.72 -3.79
C VAL A 99 -2.40 -6.07 -4.35
N MET A 100 -1.93 -5.02 -3.69
CA MET A 100 -0.60 -4.45 -3.88
C MET A 100 0.22 -4.64 -2.61
N GLN A 101 1.48 -5.06 -2.76
CA GLN A 101 2.42 -5.22 -1.66
C GLN A 101 3.75 -4.54 -1.96
N GLN A 102 4.34 -3.93 -0.92
CA GLN A 102 5.70 -3.45 -0.93
C GLN A 102 6.45 -3.97 0.30
N MET A 103 7.62 -4.55 0.09
CA MET A 103 8.52 -4.93 1.18
C MET A 103 9.53 -3.80 1.41
N VAL A 104 9.60 -3.31 2.65
CA VAL A 104 10.55 -2.27 3.07
C VAL A 104 11.30 -2.72 4.33
N SER A 105 12.52 -2.21 4.52
CA SER A 105 13.26 -2.44 5.77
C SER A 105 12.71 -1.53 6.86
N SER A 106 12.17 -2.11 7.94
CA SER A 106 11.62 -1.35 9.07
C SER A 106 12.69 -0.62 9.88
N ASP A 107 13.97 -0.96 9.69
CA ASP A 107 15.10 -0.27 10.32
C ASP A 107 15.42 1.07 9.62
N ARG A 108 14.91 1.28 8.40
CA ARG A 108 15.23 2.42 7.55
C ARG A 108 14.02 3.28 7.19
N VAL A 109 12.85 2.65 7.12
CA VAL A 109 11.62 3.27 6.64
C VAL A 109 10.52 2.98 7.66
N ASP A 110 9.88 4.03 8.15
CA ASP A 110 8.62 3.88 8.87
C ASP A 110 7.52 3.50 7.86
N PRO A 111 6.88 2.33 8.01
CA PRO A 111 5.92 1.84 7.02
C PRO A 111 4.63 2.65 6.97
N GLU A 112 4.23 3.31 8.06
CA GLU A 112 3.05 4.16 8.09
C GLU A 112 3.31 5.49 7.38
N GLU A 113 4.44 6.12 7.66
CA GLU A 113 4.86 7.32 6.92
C GLU A 113 4.99 7.03 5.43
N ARG A 114 5.55 5.86 5.09
CA ARG A 114 5.67 5.44 3.69
C ARG A 114 4.32 5.27 2.98
N ILE A 115 3.28 4.82 3.69
CA ILE A 115 1.92 4.73 3.15
C ILE A 115 1.41 6.11 2.72
N TYR A 116 1.63 7.14 3.56
CA TYR A 116 1.22 8.51 3.24
C TYR A 116 2.07 9.11 2.11
N GLU A 117 3.39 8.92 2.11
CA GLU A 117 4.29 9.39 1.03
C GLU A 117 3.89 8.85 -0.34
N LEU A 118 3.48 7.59 -0.39
CA LEU A 118 3.04 6.92 -1.62
C LEU A 118 1.61 7.31 -2.04
N GLY A 119 0.89 8.06 -1.21
CA GLY A 119 -0.50 8.44 -1.44
C GLY A 119 -1.46 7.25 -1.38
N LEU A 120 -1.17 6.26 -0.53
CA LEU A 120 -1.98 5.05 -0.39
C LEU A 120 -3.14 5.22 0.58
N ALA A 121 -3.01 6.15 1.53
CA ALA A 121 -4.03 6.58 2.47
C ALA A 121 -3.86 8.08 2.79
N GLU A 122 -4.89 8.71 3.36
CA GLU A 122 -4.83 10.10 3.82
C GLU A 122 -4.19 10.19 5.21
N ARG A 123 -3.31 11.19 5.41
CA ARG A 123 -2.76 11.46 6.73
C ARG A 123 -3.86 12.07 7.62
N PRO A 124 -4.02 11.62 8.88
CA PRO A 124 -4.87 12.31 9.82
C PRO A 124 -4.46 13.79 9.89
N SER A 125 -5.41 14.71 9.74
CA SER A 125 -5.14 16.13 9.96
C SER A 125 -4.73 16.32 11.41
N GLU A 126 -3.51 16.82 11.65
CA GLU A 126 -3.15 17.38 12.95
C GLU A 126 -4.08 18.58 13.19
N GLU A 127 -5.08 18.42 14.04
CA GLU A 127 -5.83 19.56 14.56
C GLU A 127 -4.81 20.45 15.31
N PRO A 128 -4.81 21.78 15.09
CA PRO A 128 -3.94 22.66 15.85
C PRO A 128 -4.24 22.49 17.33
N GLU A 129 -3.22 22.12 18.09
CA GLU A 129 -3.24 22.09 19.56
C GLU A 129 -3.81 23.41 20.06
N GLU A 130 -4.99 23.36 20.67
CA GLU A 130 -5.69 24.50 21.25
C GLU A 130 -4.73 25.19 22.21
N ALA A 131 -4.24 26.38 21.83
CA ALA A 131 -3.37 27.18 22.68
C ALA A 131 -4.10 27.45 24.00
N GLU A 132 -3.56 26.88 25.08
CA GLU A 132 -4.02 27.07 26.45
C GLU A 132 -4.38 28.53 26.76
N GLU A 133 -5.52 28.66 27.43
CA GLU A 133 -6.06 29.84 28.09
C GLU A 133 -4.97 30.75 28.68
N THR A 134 -4.92 32.00 28.23
CA THR A 134 -4.39 33.09 29.06
C THR A 134 -5.55 33.90 29.61
N ASN A 135 -5.88 33.62 30.88
CA ASN A 135 -6.74 34.45 31.73
C ASN A 135 -6.27 35.92 31.69
N ALA A 136 -7.19 36.84 31.39
CA ALA A 136 -7.04 38.28 31.61
C ALA A 136 -8.36 38.86 32.16
#